data_AF-A0AAU3JVI5-F1
#
_entry.id   AF-A0AAU3JVI5-F1
#
_cell.length_a   1.000
_cell.length_b   1.000
_cell.length_c   1.000
_cell.angle_alpha   90.00
_cell.angle_beta   90.00
_cell.angle_gamma   90.00
#
_symmetry.space_group_name_H-M   'P 1'
#
loop_
_entity.id
_entity.type
_entity.pdbx_description
1 polymer ?
#
loop_
_entity_poly.entity_id
_entity_poly.type
_entity_poly.pdbx_seq_one_letter_code
_entity_poly.pdbx_strand_id
1 'polypeptide(L)' 'MRHTLELNSAHWRRSSYSNASGGACVEITEDLPGLVPVRDSKNPQGPVVVVPAATWDTFVNFLKA' A
#
# COMPACT_ATOMS: atom_id res chain seq x y z
N MET A 1 3.41 -3.26 -23.54
CA MET A 1 2.77 -4.27 -22.68
C MET A 1 2.50 -3.62 -21.34
N ARG A 2 1.23 -3.40 -20.97
CA ARG A 2 0.90 -3.08 -19.58
C ARG A 2 0.92 -4.43 -18.86
N HIS A 3 1.97 -4.71 -18.10
CA HIS A 3 1.84 -5.71 -17.05
C HIS A 3 0.83 -5.13 -16.08
N THR A 4 -0.40 -5.64 -16.12
CA THR A 4 -1.31 -5.47 -15.00
C THR A 4 -0.54 -6.00 -13.80
N LEU A 5 -0.28 -5.13 -12.82
CA LEU A 5 0.38 -5.57 -11.60
C LEU A 5 -0.53 -6.64 -11.00
N GLU A 6 -0.03 -7.87 -10.87
CA GLU A 6 -0.78 -9.00 -10.34
C GLU A 6 -0.90 -8.87 -8.81
N LEU A 7 -1.74 -7.93 -8.39
CA LEU A 7 -1.96 -7.54 -6.99
C LEU A 7 -2.93 -8.48 -6.26
N ASN A 8 -3.66 -9.30 -7.01
CA ASN A 8 -4.64 -10.25 -6.47
C ASN A 8 -3.99 -11.37 -5.66
N SER A 9 -2.77 -11.78 -6.03
CA SER A 9 -2.00 -12.83 -5.34
C SER A 9 -0.92 -12.27 -4.41
N ALA A 10 -0.84 -10.94 -4.24
CA ALA A 10 0.17 -10.31 -3.41
C ALA A 10 -0.10 -10.55 -1.91
N HIS A 11 0.97 -10.65 -1.13
CA HIS A 11 0.91 -10.75 0.32
C HIS A 11 0.71 -9.36 0.91
N TRP A 12 -0.52 -9.08 1.33
CA TRP A 12 -0.90 -7.80 1.91
C TRP A 12 -0.65 -7.78 3.41
N ARG A 13 0.15 -6.81 3.86
CA ARG A 13 0.41 -6.53 5.27
C ARG A 13 -0.44 -5.36 5.73
N ARG A 14 -1.30 -5.62 6.72
CA ARG A 14 -2.10 -4.59 7.39
C ARG A 14 -1.26 -3.76 8.34
N SER A 15 -1.58 -2.46 8.42
CA SER A 15 -1.00 -1.58 9.43
C SER A 15 -1.43 -1.98 10.84
N SER A 16 -0.50 -1.94 11.80
CA SER A 16 -0.79 -2.15 13.23
C SER A 16 -1.68 -1.06 13.83
N TYR A 17 -1.79 0.10 13.16
CA TYR A 17 -2.67 1.19 13.56
C TYR A 17 -4.12 1.02 13.05
N SER A 18 -4.39 -0.03 12.26
CA SER A 18 -5.73 -0.37 11.81
C SER A 18 -6.51 -1.10 12.90
N ASN A 19 -7.68 -0.59 13.27
CA ASN A 19 -8.56 -1.22 14.26
C ASN A 19 -10.02 -1.28 13.78
N ALA A 20 -10.81 -2.15 14.41
CA ALA A 20 -12.22 -2.36 14.09
C ALA A 20 -13.12 -1.17 14.45
N SER A 21 -12.64 -0.25 15.29
CA SER A 21 -13.39 0.90 15.82
C SER A 21 -13.31 2.15 14.94
N GLY A 22 -12.82 2.03 13.70
CA GLY A 22 -12.79 3.14 12.73
C GLY A 22 -11.43 3.81 12.55
N GLY A 23 -10.34 3.29 13.14
CA GLY A 23 -8.97 3.73 12.87
C GLY A 23 -8.54 3.52 11.41
N ALA A 24 -7.44 4.17 11.02
CA ALA A 24 -6.93 4.16 9.64
C ALA A 24 -6.65 2.72 9.14
N CYS A 25 -7.44 2.27 8.16
CA CYS A 25 -7.37 0.93 7.57
C CYS A 25 -6.56 0.95 6.27
N VAL A 26 -5.26 0.64 6.37
CA VAL A 26 -4.36 0.58 5.21
C VAL A 26 -3.60 -0.74 5.18
N GLU A 27 -3.44 -1.28 3.98
CA GLU A 27 -2.59 -2.44 3.69
C GLU A 27 -1.55 -2.05 2.63
N ILE A 28 -0.35 -2.59 2.76
CA ILE A 28 0.71 -2.50 1.74
C ILE A 28 1.20 -3.88 1.34
N THR A 29 1.93 -3.99 0.24
CA THR A 29 2.68 -5.20 -0.11
C THR A 29 4.10 -4.83 -0.57
N GLU A 30 5.04 -5.74 -0.31
CA GLU A 30 6.45 -5.61 -0.69
C GLU A 30 6.81 -6.59 -1.83
N ASP A 31 5.84 -7.36 -2.34
CA ASP A 31 6.00 -8.38 -3.37
C ASP A 31 6.37 -7.82 -4.76
N LEU A 32 6.35 -6.49 -4.90
CA LEU A 32 6.63 -5.77 -6.13
C LEU A 32 7.86 -4.87 -5.93
N PRO A 33 9.07 -5.35 -6.30
CA PRO A 33 10.30 -4.58 -6.14
C PRO A 33 10.21 -3.19 -6.76
N GLY A 34 10.57 -2.17 -5.97
CA GLY A 34 10.58 -0.76 -6.42
C GLY A 34 9.21 -0.08 -6.39
N LEU A 35 8.16 -0.76 -5.97
CA LEU A 35 6.82 -0.20 -5.82
C LEU A 35 6.32 -0.37 -4.39
N VAL A 36 5.44 0.53 -3.97
CA VAL A 36 4.69 0.48 -2.72
C VAL A 36 3.21 0.59 -3.08
N PRO A 37 2.54 -0.54 -3.39
CA PRO A 37 1.10 -0.57 -3.55
C PRO A 37 0.42 -0.39 -2.18
N VAL A 38 -0.58 0.47 -2.14
CA VAL A 38 -1.37 0.79 -0.95
C VAL A 38 -2.84 0.62 -1.27
N ARG A 39 -3.58 -0.05 -0.39
CA ARG A 39 -5.04 -0.19 -0.53
C ARG A 39 -5.76 0.01 0.81
N ASP A 40 -7.07 0.24 0.71
CA ASP A 40 -7.98 0.27 1.85
C ASP A 40 -8.26 -1.16 2.34
N SER A 41 -7.94 -1.46 3.61
CA SER A 41 -8.23 -2.77 4.20
C SER A 41 -9.73 -3.10 4.24
N LYS A 42 -10.60 -2.07 4.27
CA LYS A 42 -12.06 -2.23 4.32
C LYS A 42 -12.65 -2.51 2.94
N ASN A 43 -11.92 -2.18 1.88
CA ASN A 43 -12.33 -2.45 0.50
C ASN A 43 -11.19 -3.12 -0.29
N PRO A 44 -10.84 -4.40 -0.01
CA PRO A 44 -9.70 -5.07 -0.63
C PRO A 44 -9.80 -5.25 -2.15
N GLN A 45 -11.03 -5.18 -2.70
CA GLN A 45 -11.34 -5.27 -4.12
C GLN A 45 -11.40 -3.88 -4.80
N GLY A 46 -11.23 -2.82 -4.02
CA GLY A 46 -11.19 -1.45 -4.51
C GLY A 46 -9.88 -1.10 -5.22
N PRO A 47 -9.76 0.15 -5.69
CA PRO A 47 -8.54 0.62 -6.35
C PRO A 47 -7.30 0.51 -5.46
N VAL A 48 -6.17 0.17 -6.07
CA VAL A 48 -4.85 0.18 -5.43
C VAL A 48 -4.07 1.40 -5.91
N VAL A 49 -3.53 2.17 -4.97
CA VAL A 49 -2.61 3.27 -5.26
C VAL A 49 -1.21 2.70 -5.35
N VAL A 50 -0.56 2.85 -6.50
CA VAL A 50 0.80 2.33 -6.70
C VAL A 50 1.78 3.49 -6.73
N VAL A 51 2.70 3.50 -5.76
CA VAL A 51 3.71 4.56 -5.61
C VAL A 51 5.10 3.97 -5.88
N PRO A 52 5.98 4.63 -6.65
CA PRO A 52 7.39 4.23 -6.72
C PRO A 52 8.05 4.32 -5.34
N ALA A 53 8.86 3.33 -4.97
CA ALA A 53 9.49 3.27 -3.64
C ALA A 53 10.33 4.53 -3.33
N ALA A 54 11.08 5.05 -4.30
CA ALA A 54 11.84 6.29 -4.12
C ALA A 54 10.95 7.51 -3.79
N THR A 55 9.76 7.58 -4.40
CA THR A 55 8.78 8.64 -4.11
C THR A 55 8.16 8.46 -2.72
N TRP A 56 7.87 7.22 -2.34
CA TRP A 56 7.38 6.88 -1.00
C TRP A 56 8.39 7.29 0.09
N ASP A 57 9.67 6.95 -0.10
CA ASP A 57 10.74 7.34 0.83
C ASP A 57 10.85 8.86 0.96
N THR A 58 10.81 9.58 -0.16
CA THR A 58 10.82 11.05 -0.17
C THR A 58 9.64 11.63 0.62
N PHE A 59 8.44 11.10 0.39
CA PHE A 59 7.23 11.53 1.10
C PHE A 59 7.32 11.28 2.61
N VAL A 60 7.75 10.08 3.01
CA VAL A 60 7.89 9.72 4.43
C VAL A 60 8.95 10.58 5.11
N ASN A 61 10.08 10.84 4.45
CA ASN A 61 11.12 11.71 5.00
C ASN A 61 10.65 13.15 5.16
N PHE A 62 9.83 13.65 4.23
CA PHE A 62 9.19 14.95 4.36
C PHE A 62 8.26 15.04 5.58
N LEU A 63 7.47 13.99 5.87
CA LEU A 63 6.56 13.97 7.02
C LEU A 63 7.24 13.88 8.39
N LYS A 64 8.50 13.44 8.44
CA LYS A 64 9.27 13.28 9.68
C LYS A 64 10.01 14.55 10.10
N ALA A 65 10.14 15.52 9.21
CA ALA A 65 10.76 16.83 9.46
C ALA A 65 9.83 17.74 10.25
#